data_AF-A0A3D5LEE4-F1
#
_entry.id   AF-A0A3D5LEE4-F1
#
_cell.length_a   1.000
_cell.length_b   1.000
_cell.length_c   1.000
_cell.angle_alpha   90.00
_cell.angle_beta   90.00
_cell.angle_gamma   90.00
#
_symmetry.space_group_name_H-M   'P 1'
#
loop_
_entity.id
_entity.type
_entity.pdbx_description
1 polymer ?
#
loop_
_entity_poly.entity_id
_entity_poly.type
_entity_poly.pdbx_seq_one_letter_code
_entity_poly.pdbx_strand_id
1 'polypeptide(L)' 'FKLEESVIVGDSLSSDILGGKNVGLTTIWYQRDRNITDHGAIHPDYRIFELSELPDLLKKLK' A
#
# COMPACT_ATOMS: atom_id res chain seq x y z
N PHE A 1 -19.20 2.34 0.22
CA PHE A 1 -17.97 1.85 -0.43
C PHE A 1 -17.91 0.34 -0.24
N LYS A 2 -17.26 -0.40 -1.14
CA LYS A 2 -16.97 -1.82 -0.95
C LYS A 2 -15.49 -1.99 -0.65
N LEU A 3 -15.16 -2.85 0.31
CA LEU A 3 -13.76 -3.06 0.72
C LEU A 3 -12.94 -3.61 -0.44
N GLU A 4 -13.51 -4.52 -1.22
CA GLU A 4 -12.88 -5.15 -2.40
C GLU A 4 -12.64 -4.17 -3.56
N GLU A 5 -13.36 -3.05 -3.61
CA GLU A 5 -13.18 -1.99 -4.63
C GLU A 5 -12.33 -0.82 -4.09
N SER A 6 -11.75 -0.96 -2.89
CA SER A 6 -11.03 0.10 -2.19
C SER A 6 -9.59 -0.30 -1.90
N VAL A 7 -8.69 0.68 -1.94
CA VAL A 7 -7.29 0.52 -1.53
C VAL A 7 -6.91 1.60 -0.51
N ILE A 8 -5.96 1.30 0.36
CA ILE A 8 -5.29 2.31 1.17
C ILE A 8 -3.89 2.57 0.63
N VAL A 9 -3.53 3.86 0.51
CA VAL A 9 -2.19 4.30 0.12
C VAL A 9 -1.62 5.12 1.25
N GLY A 10 -0.45 4.75 1.75
CA GLY A 10 0.20 5.46 2.86
C GLY A 10 1.69 5.19 2.91
N ASP A 11 2.43 5.97 3.69
CA ASP A 11 3.88 5.86 3.83
C ASP A 11 4.33 5.16 5.11
N SER A 12 3.40 4.87 6.04
CA SER A 12 3.69 4.17 7.29
C SER A 12 3.28 2.70 7.26
N LEU A 13 4.24 1.80 7.47
CA LEU A 13 3.97 0.35 7.58
C LEU A 13 3.06 0.04 8.78
N SER A 14 3.35 0.59 9.97
CA SER A 14 2.62 0.24 11.19
C SER A 14 1.24 0.88 11.31
N SER A 15 1.00 2.00 10.63
CA SER A 15 -0.29 2.69 10.63
C SER A 15 -1.12 2.31 9.41
N ASP A 16 -0.66 2.63 8.21
CA ASP A 16 -1.47 2.55 7.00
C ASP A 16 -1.56 1.11 6.50
N ILE A 17 -0.43 0.41 6.43
CA ILE A 17 -0.38 -0.95 5.89
C ILE A 17 -0.97 -1.94 6.89
N LEU A 18 -0.50 -1.94 8.13
CA LEU A 18 -1.07 -2.83 9.16
C LEU A 18 -2.55 -2.51 9.42
N GLY A 19 -2.93 -1.23 9.48
CA GLY A 19 -4.32 -0.81 9.63
C GLY A 19 -5.19 -1.31 8.49
N GLY A 20 -4.75 -1.11 7.24
CA GLY A 20 -5.44 -1.60 6.04
C GLY A 20 -5.61 -3.12 6.01
N LYS A 21 -4.54 -3.86 6.34
CA LYS A 21 -4.58 -5.33 6.45
C LYS A 21 -5.60 -5.80 7.50
N ASN A 22 -5.64 -5.16 8.66
CA ASN A 22 -6.55 -5.54 9.75
C ASN A 22 -8.03 -5.42 9.36
N VAL A 23 -8.37 -4.54 8.41
CA VAL A 23 -9.75 -4.36 7.91
C VAL A 23 -9.99 -5.01 6.55
N GLY A 24 -8.99 -5.73 6.00
CA GLY A 24 -9.11 -6.46 4.73
C GLY A 24 -9.03 -5.60 3.47
N LEU A 25 -8.40 -4.42 3.53
CA LEU A 25 -8.14 -3.58 2.35
C LEU A 25 -6.88 -4.03 1.61
N THR A 26 -6.86 -3.82 0.30
CA THR A 26 -5.63 -3.85 -0.49
C THR A 26 -4.73 -2.68 -0.06
N THR A 27 -3.47 -2.96 0.22
CA THR A 27 -2.52 -1.99 0.79
C THR A 27 -1.41 -1.62 -0.20
N ILE A 28 -1.20 -0.32 -0.41
CA ILE A 28 -0.16 0.22 -1.27
C ILE A 28 0.78 1.07 -0.42
N TRP A 29 2.03 0.65 -0.30
CA TRP A 29 3.03 1.42 0.42
C TRP A 29 3.72 2.42 -0.51
N TYR A 30 3.59 3.70 -0.17
CA TYR A 30 4.34 4.77 -0.81
C TYR A 30 5.72 4.91 -0.13
N GLN A 31 6.67 4.11 -0.62
CA GLN A 31 8.02 4.08 -0.09
C GLN A 31 8.85 5.19 -0.74
N ARG A 32 8.80 6.41 -0.20
CA ARG A 32 9.67 7.51 -0.67
C ARG A 32 11.15 7.24 -0.43
N ASP A 33 11.49 6.75 0.76
CA ASP A 33 12.87 6.40 1.09
C ASP A 33 13.18 4.96 0.69
N ARG A 34 14.00 4.81 -0.36
CA ARG A 34 14.42 3.52 -0.91
C ARG A 34 15.27 2.69 0.06
N ASN A 35 15.81 3.30 1.11
CA ASN A 35 16.62 2.61 2.12
C ASN A 35 15.77 1.94 3.21
N ILE A 36 14.49 2.33 3.34
CA ILE A 36 13.58 1.70 4.29
C ILE A 36 13.07 0.40 3.69
N THR A 37 13.20 -0.69 4.43
CA THR A 37 12.77 -2.01 3.99
C THR A 37 11.62 -2.50 4.85
N ASP A 38 10.77 -3.34 4.28
CA ASP A 38 9.69 -4.04 4.98
C ASP A 38 10.15 -5.37 5.59
N HIS A 39 11.43 -5.53 5.97
CA HIS A 39 12.00 -6.75 6.54
C HIS A 39 11.40 -7.19 7.90
N GLY A 40 10.35 -6.50 8.37
CA GLY A 40 9.57 -6.88 9.54
C GLY A 40 8.40 -7.81 9.19
N ALA A 41 7.43 -7.91 10.10
CA ALA A 41 6.24 -8.74 9.92
C ALA A 41 5.12 -8.10 9.07
N ILE A 42 5.29 -6.83 8.66
CA ILE A 42 4.26 -6.06 7.97
C ILE A 42 4.66 -5.92 6.52
N HIS A 43 3.90 -6.58 5.64
CA HIS A 43 4.13 -6.54 4.19
C HIS A 43 2.95 -5.88 3.47
N PRO A 44 3.20 -4.85 2.63
CA PRO A 44 2.18 -4.30 1.78
C PRO A 44 1.88 -5.23 0.60
N ASP A 45 0.70 -5.09 0.00
CA ASP A 45 0.36 -5.83 -1.23
C ASP A 45 1.14 -5.28 -2.44
N TYR A 46 1.30 -3.96 -2.47
CA TYR A 46 2.01 -3.27 -3.54
C TYR A 46 2.89 -2.16 -2.99
N ARG A 47 3.84 -1.71 -3.81
CA ARG A 47 4.78 -0.65 -3.49
C ARG A 47 4.92 0.29 -4.67
N ILE A 48 4.96 1.58 -4.37
CA ILE A 48 5.31 2.64 -5.32
C ILE A 48 6.38 3.53 -4.69
N PHE A 49 7.25 4.10 -5.51
CA PHE A 49 8.32 5.01 -5.08
C PHE A 49 8.03 6.46 -5.45
N GLU A 50 7.17 6.68 -6.44
CA GLU A 50 6.68 7.97 -6.89
C GLU A 50 5.15 7.93 -6.96
N LEU A 51 4.49 9.03 -6.60
CA LEU A 51 3.02 9.08 -6.60
C LEU A 51 2.42 8.94 -8.02
N SER A 52 3.17 9.33 -9.05
CA SER A 52 2.82 9.08 -10.46
C SER A 52 2.75 7.59 -10.81
N GLU A 53 3.31 6.73 -9.95
CA GLU A 53 3.16 5.28 -9.84
C GLU A 53 1.69 4.81 -9.89
N LEU A 54 0.86 5.55 -9.16
CA LEU A 54 -0.42 5.08 -8.66
C LEU A 54 -1.47 4.85 -9.75
N PRO A 55 -1.70 5.75 -10.73
CA PRO A 55 -2.73 5.54 -11.74
C PRO A 55 -2.52 4.26 -12.56
N ASP A 56 -1.28 3.93 -12.89
CA ASP A 56 -0.98 2.73 -13.68
C ASP A 56 -1.02 1.45 -12.83
N LEU A 57 -0.71 1.53 -11.54
CA LEU A 57 -0.95 0.45 -10.61
C LEU A 57 -2.45 0.16 -10.46
N LEU A 58 -3.28 1.18 -10.23
CA LEU A 58 -4.74 1.04 -10.04
C LEU A 58 -5.41 0.39 -11.27
N LYS A 59 -4.97 0.70 -12.50
CA LYS A 59 -5.49 0.05 -13.71
C LYS A 59 -5.24 -1.47 -13.76
N LYS A 60 -4.23 -1.96 -13.04
CA LYS A 60 -3.88 -3.40 -12.99
C LYS A 60 -4.70 -4.16 -11.93
N LEU A 61 -5.21 -3.47 -10.92
CA LEU A 61 -5.96 -4.06 -9.78
C LEU A 61 -7.44 -4.35 -10.10
N LYS A 62 -7.76 -4.64 -11.36
CA LYS A 62 -9.13 -4.78 -11.88
C LYS A 62 -10.07 -5.59 -10.98
#